data_AF-A0A397F9P2-F1
#
_entry.id   AF-A0A397F9P2-F1
#
_cell.length_a   1.000
_cell.length_b   1.000
_cell.length_c   1.000
_cell.angle_alpha   90.00
_cell.angle_beta   90.00
_cell.angle_gamma   90.00
#
_symmetry.space_group_name_H-M   'P 1'
#
loop_
_entity.id
_entity.type
_entity.pdbx_description
1 polymer ?
#
loop_
_entity_poly.entity_id
_entity_poly.type
_entity_poly.pdbx_seq_one_letter_code
_entity_poly.pdbx_strand_id
1 'polypeptide(L)'
;MTTSRANRELTTDDKTEVVKYLQDRMSLGKLPRGSIKAAAAALNLNRKTVSGIWKDFLTQGSSPSKKAGRVGRKLRYTPEHVTQLVQELPQEERSTMRDIATATGLTMGTICRNLKSGTLER
;
A
#
# COMPACT_ATOMS: atom_id res chain seq x y z
N MET A 1 19.83 25.00 -0.53
CA MET A 1 20.08 23.78 -1.33
C MET A 1 18.79 22.99 -1.38
N THR A 2 18.11 23.00 -2.53
CA THR A 2 16.80 22.37 -2.74
C THR A 2 17.01 20.94 -3.24
N THR A 3 16.90 19.94 -2.37
CA THR A 3 16.77 18.56 -2.83
C THR A 3 15.35 18.37 -3.37
N SER A 4 15.23 18.41 -4.69
CA SER A 4 13.99 18.06 -5.39
C SER A 4 13.66 16.60 -5.07
N ARG A 5 12.62 16.36 -4.26
CA ARG A 5 12.16 15.01 -3.97
C ARG A 5 11.49 14.46 -5.23
N ALA A 6 12.06 13.43 -5.84
CA ALA A 6 11.46 12.74 -6.98
C ALA A 6 10.12 12.08 -6.62
N ASN A 7 9.89 11.71 -5.35
CA ASN A 7 8.70 11.01 -4.87
C ASN A 7 8.05 11.68 -3.64
N ARG A 8 6.71 11.65 -3.59
CA ARG A 8 5.92 12.19 -2.47
C ARG A 8 6.22 11.48 -1.14
N GLU A 9 6.42 10.17 -1.18
CA GLU A 9 6.67 9.35 0.00
C GLU A 9 8.17 9.25 0.31
N LEU A 10 8.53 9.11 1.58
CA LEU A 10 9.90 8.87 2.01
C LEU A 10 10.22 7.37 1.86
N THR A 11 11.38 7.04 1.30
CA THR A 11 11.77 5.62 1.11
C THR A 11 12.01 4.95 2.45
N THR A 12 12.06 3.62 2.48
CA THR A 12 12.40 2.89 3.71
C THR A 12 13.82 3.27 4.18
N ASP A 13 14.77 3.38 3.24
CA ASP A 13 16.17 3.69 3.54
C ASP A 13 16.31 5.09 4.16
N ASP A 14 15.68 6.10 3.55
CA ASP A 14 15.62 7.47 4.10
C ASP A 14 15.07 7.48 5.54
N LYS A 15 14.03 6.68 5.82
CA LYS A 15 13.47 6.58 7.18
C LYS A 15 14.43 5.91 8.14
N THR A 16 15.18 4.89 7.69
CA THR A 16 16.22 4.27 8.52
C THR A 16 17.35 5.24 8.82
N GLU A 17 17.71 6.10 7.87
CA GLU A 17 18.72 7.16 8.06
C GLU A 17 18.28 8.15 9.13
N VAL A 18 17.01 8.58 9.11
CA VAL A 18 16.41 9.43 10.16
C VAL A 18 16.52 8.77 11.54
N VAL A 19 16.22 7.46 11.63
CA VAL A 19 16.28 6.73 12.91
C VAL A 19 17.72 6.63 13.40
N LYS A 20 18.67 6.25 12.56
CA LYS A 20 20.10 6.15 12.90
C LYS A 20 20.62 7.50 13.41
N TYR A 21 20.36 8.58 12.68
CA TYR A 21 20.77 9.93 13.06
C TYR A 21 20.25 10.35 14.45
N LEU A 22 19.03 9.94 14.81
CA LEU A 22 18.44 10.24 16.11
C LEU A 22 18.96 9.32 17.22
N GLN A 23 19.23 8.05 16.91
CA GLN A 23 19.83 7.08 17.84
C GLN A 23 21.25 7.50 18.25
N ASP A 24 22.07 7.96 17.30
CA ASP A 24 23.44 8.43 17.54
C ASP A 24 23.49 9.64 18.49
N ARG A 25 22.38 10.38 18.58
CA ARG A 25 22.23 11.58 19.43
C ARG A 25 21.44 11.30 20.70
N MET A 26 21.05 10.05 20.92
CA MET A 26 20.30 9.66 22.11
C MET A 26 21.27 9.51 23.30
N SER A 27 20.89 10.08 24.44
CA SER A 27 21.68 10.01 25.67
C SER A 27 20.78 9.50 26.79
N LEU A 28 21.25 8.51 27.57
CA LEU A 28 20.49 7.96 28.71
C LEU A 28 19.08 7.47 28.33
N GLY A 29 18.95 6.87 27.14
CA GLY A 29 17.67 6.37 26.61
C GLY A 29 16.66 7.46 26.25
N LYS A 30 17.07 8.73 26.24
CA LYS A 30 16.22 9.87 25.90
C LYS A 30 16.82 10.69 24.77
N LEU A 31 15.95 11.20 23.92
CA LEU A 31 16.34 12.10 22.85
C LEU A 31 16.48 13.53 23.42
N PRO A 32 17.65 14.18 23.33
CA PRO A 32 17.85 15.54 23.81
C PRO A 32 16.90 16.54 23.14
N ARG A 33 16.60 17.64 23.87
CA ARG A 33 15.76 18.71 23.34
C ARG A 33 16.41 19.31 22.09
N GLY A 34 15.64 19.40 21.02
CA GLY A 34 16.09 19.99 19.76
C GLY A 34 16.68 19.00 18.75
N SER A 35 16.96 17.75 19.13
CA SER A 35 17.52 16.75 18.20
C SER A 35 16.63 16.50 16.98
N ILE A 36 15.29 16.53 17.14
CA ILE A 36 14.35 16.45 16.01
C ILE A 36 14.52 17.63 15.05
N LYS A 37 14.73 18.85 15.56
CA LYS A 37 14.93 20.05 14.73
C LYS A 37 16.28 19.95 14.00
N ALA A 38 17.31 19.45 14.68
CA ALA A 38 18.63 19.25 14.09
C ALA A 38 18.62 18.16 13.01
N ALA A 39 17.90 17.06 13.21
CA ALA A 39 17.72 16.00 12.21
C ALA A 39 16.93 16.49 11.00
N ALA A 40 15.87 17.27 11.23
CA ALA A 40 15.10 17.90 10.16
C ALA A 40 15.97 18.82 9.29
N ALA A 41 16.85 19.61 9.89
CA ALA A 41 17.78 20.48 9.17
C ALA A 41 18.85 19.69 8.41
N ALA A 42 19.45 18.67 9.03
CA ALA A 42 20.52 17.89 8.41
C ALA A 42 20.03 17.03 7.24
N LEU A 43 18.85 16.44 7.35
CA LEU A 43 18.27 15.56 6.33
C LEU A 43 17.35 16.30 5.35
N ASN A 44 17.25 17.64 5.47
CA ASN A 44 16.33 18.49 4.70
C ASN A 44 14.87 17.97 4.70
N LEU A 45 14.37 17.61 5.88
CA LEU A 45 13.03 17.07 6.10
C LEU A 45 12.17 18.00 6.95
N ASN A 46 10.85 17.90 6.82
CA ASN A 46 9.95 18.59 7.74
C ASN A 46 10.07 17.99 9.15
N ARG A 47 10.17 18.84 10.17
CA ARG A 47 10.19 18.44 11.59
C ARG A 47 9.05 17.47 11.95
N LYS A 48 7.84 17.66 11.40
CA LYS A 48 6.70 16.76 11.64
C LYS A 48 6.96 15.35 11.10
N THR A 49 7.58 15.22 9.94
CA THR A 49 7.95 13.94 9.33
C THR A 49 8.96 13.20 10.20
N VAL A 50 10.03 13.88 10.62
CA VAL A 50 11.05 13.32 11.53
C VAL A 50 10.42 12.87 12.85
N SER A 51 9.56 13.70 13.44
CA SER A 51 8.87 13.35 14.68
C SER A 51 7.92 12.16 14.52
N GLY A 52 7.26 12.02 13.37
CA GLY A 52 6.39 10.87 13.07
C GLY A 52 7.19 9.58 12.96
N ILE A 53 8.27 9.59 12.17
CA ILE A 53 9.17 8.45 11.98
C ILE A 53 9.72 7.96 13.33
N TRP A 54 10.16 8.88 14.18
CA TRP A 54 10.69 8.53 15.51
C TRP A 54 9.63 7.88 16.41
N LYS A 55 8.40 8.39 16.41
CA LYS A 55 7.28 7.80 17.18
C LYS A 55 6.89 6.42 16.64
N ASP A 56 6.80 6.28 15.33
CA ASP A 56 6.51 5.00 14.68
C ASP A 56 7.61 3.97 15.01
N PHE A 57 8.88 4.37 14.99
CA PHE A 57 10.00 3.53 15.41
C PHE A 57 9.90 3.11 16.88
N LEU A 58 9.63 4.03 17.80
CA LEU A 58 9.50 3.70 19.24
C LEU A 58 8.33 2.76 19.53
N THR A 59 7.26 2.81 18.71
CA THR A 59 6.05 1.98 18.93
C THR A 59 6.11 0.64 18.23
N GLN A 60 6.69 0.57 17.03
CA GLN A 60 6.66 -0.63 16.18
C GLN A 60 8.04 -1.26 15.96
N GLY A 61 9.12 -0.66 16.46
CA GLY A 61 10.51 -1.09 16.22
C GLY A 61 11.00 -0.84 14.79
N SER A 62 10.13 -0.37 13.90
CA SER A 62 10.43 -0.09 12.49
C SER A 62 9.48 0.99 11.96
N SER A 63 9.88 1.66 10.88
CA SER A 63 9.08 2.72 10.24
C SER A 63 8.79 2.42 8.76
N PRO A 64 8.31 1.23 8.38
CA PRO A 64 8.09 0.88 6.98
C PRO A 64 7.03 1.78 6.34
N SER A 65 7.07 1.92 5.01
CA SER A 65 5.97 2.56 4.29
C SER A 65 4.70 1.73 4.42
N LYS A 66 3.62 2.33 4.95
CA LYS A 66 2.27 1.73 4.93
C LYS A 66 1.68 1.62 3.52
N LYS A 67 2.36 2.20 2.52
CA LYS A 67 1.97 2.16 1.10
C LYS A 67 2.75 1.12 0.30
N ALA A 68 3.57 0.29 0.94
CA ALA A 68 4.20 -0.84 0.27
C ALA A 68 3.14 -1.87 -0.13
N GLY A 69 3.10 -2.27 -1.40
CA GLY A 69 2.24 -3.33 -1.91
C GLY A 69 0.90 -2.86 -2.49
N ARG A 70 -0.15 -3.69 -2.33
CA ARG A 70 -1.45 -3.57 -3.03
C ARG A 70 -2.39 -2.58 -2.31
N VAL A 71 -2.02 -1.30 -2.30
CA VAL A 71 -2.80 -0.20 -1.67
C VAL A 71 -3.93 0.36 -2.56
N GLY A 72 -4.21 -0.29 -3.69
CA GLY A 72 -5.33 0.04 -4.54
C GLY A 72 -6.67 -0.37 -3.92
N ARG A 73 -7.77 0.10 -4.54
CA ARG A 73 -9.12 -0.32 -4.17
C ARG A 73 -9.22 -1.85 -4.22
N LYS A 74 -9.76 -2.45 -3.15
CA LYS A 74 -10.08 -3.89 -3.13
C LYS A 74 -11.09 -4.22 -4.22
N LEU A 75 -10.97 -5.42 -4.80
CA LEU A 75 -11.94 -5.91 -5.78
C LEU A 75 -13.33 -5.96 -5.14
N ARG A 76 -14.34 -5.56 -5.92
CA ARG A 76 -15.76 -5.58 -5.48
C ARG A 76 -16.27 -7.01 -5.27
N TYR A 77 -15.77 -7.94 -6.07
CA TYR A 77 -16.13 -9.35 -6.03
C TYR A 77 -14.86 -10.18 -5.86
N THR A 78 -14.89 -11.18 -5.00
CA THR A 78 -13.77 -12.12 -4.86
C THR A 78 -13.80 -13.12 -6.02
N PRO A 79 -12.64 -13.70 -6.40
CA PRO A 79 -12.56 -14.74 -7.42
C PRO A 79 -13.57 -15.87 -7.21
N GLU A 80 -13.69 -16.34 -5.96
CA GLU A 80 -14.54 -17.47 -5.57
C GLU A 80 -16.02 -17.13 -5.75
N HIS A 81 -16.41 -15.90 -5.36
CA HIS A 81 -17.78 -15.44 -5.53
C HIS A 81 -18.16 -15.29 -7.01
N VAL A 82 -17.23 -14.85 -7.86
CA VAL A 82 -17.46 -14.80 -9.30
C VAL A 82 -17.62 -16.21 -9.86
N THR A 83 -16.77 -17.16 -9.46
CA THR A 83 -16.86 -18.55 -9.90
C THR A 83 -18.18 -19.21 -9.50
N GLN A 84 -18.63 -18.99 -8.27
CA GLN A 84 -19.91 -19.50 -7.79
C GLN A 84 -21.08 -19.00 -8.66
N LEU A 85 -21.17 -17.68 -8.86
CA LEU A 85 -22.24 -17.09 -9.68
C LEU A 85 -22.26 -17.65 -11.10
N VAL A 86 -21.09 -17.93 -11.70
CA VAL A 86 -21.00 -18.44 -13.07
C VAL A 86 -21.29 -19.95 -13.14
N GLN A 87 -21.02 -20.71 -12.07
CA GLN A 87 -21.32 -22.14 -11.99
C GLN A 87 -22.80 -22.43 -11.74
N GLU A 88 -23.51 -21.53 -11.06
CA GLU A 88 -24.96 -21.64 -10.83
C GLU A 88 -25.79 -21.44 -12.12
N LEU A 89 -25.19 -20.83 -13.16
CA LEU A 89 -25.88 -20.59 -14.43
C LEU A 89 -25.98 -21.86 -15.29
N PRO A 90 -27.14 -22.09 -15.94
CA PRO A 90 -27.26 -23.09 -17.00
C PRO A 90 -26.29 -22.82 -18.15
N GLN A 91 -25.90 -23.88 -18.87
CA GLN A 91 -24.96 -23.79 -20.00
C GLN A 91 -25.41 -22.79 -21.08
N GLU A 92 -26.72 -22.68 -21.30
CA GLU A 92 -27.33 -21.77 -22.27
C GLU A 92 -27.01 -20.29 -21.97
N GLU A 93 -27.01 -19.92 -20.69
CA GLU A 93 -26.71 -18.57 -20.19
C GLU A 93 -25.19 -18.33 -20.00
N ARG A 94 -24.36 -19.35 -20.23
CA ARG A 94 -22.89 -19.30 -20.13
C ARG A 94 -22.18 -19.25 -21.49
N SER A 95 -22.93 -19.15 -22.59
CA SER A 95 -22.38 -19.25 -23.95
C SER A 95 -21.42 -18.10 -24.31
N THR A 96 -21.77 -16.84 -24.01
CA THR A 96 -20.88 -15.69 -24.21
C THR A 96 -20.58 -14.94 -22.92
N MET A 97 -19.49 -14.16 -22.92
CA MET A 97 -19.18 -13.27 -21.78
C MET A 97 -20.32 -12.27 -21.51
N ARG A 98 -21.11 -11.93 -22.55
CA ARG A 98 -22.23 -11.01 -22.44
C ARG A 98 -23.43 -11.65 -21.75
N ASP A 99 -23.68 -12.92 -22.04
CA ASP A 99 -24.78 -13.66 -21.41
C ASP A 99 -24.47 -13.86 -19.94
N ILE A 100 -23.24 -14.28 -19.60
CA ILE A 100 -22.77 -14.39 -18.22
C ILE A 100 -22.91 -13.06 -17.48
N ALA A 101 -22.48 -11.94 -18.09
CA ALA A 101 -22.58 -10.62 -17.47
C ALA A 101 -24.04 -10.21 -17.21
N THR A 102 -24.94 -10.54 -18.14
CA THR A 102 -26.37 -10.21 -18.04
C THR A 102 -27.04 -11.06 -16.95
N ALA A 103 -26.77 -12.36 -16.93
CA ALA A 103 -27.36 -13.31 -15.99
C ALA A 103 -26.82 -13.15 -14.55
N THR A 104 -25.52 -12.92 -14.38
CA THR A 104 -24.92 -12.71 -13.04
C THR A 104 -25.04 -11.27 -12.51
N GLY A 105 -25.42 -10.31 -13.36
CA GLY A 105 -25.37 -8.88 -13.04
C GLY A 105 -23.94 -8.33 -12.87
N LEU A 106 -22.91 -9.12 -13.18
CA LEU A 106 -21.52 -8.68 -13.16
C LEU A 106 -21.19 -7.87 -14.41
N THR A 107 -20.32 -6.86 -14.26
CA THR A 107 -19.87 -6.11 -15.43
C THR A 107 -19.06 -6.99 -16.38
N MET A 108 -19.17 -6.77 -17.68
CA MET A 108 -18.36 -7.45 -18.69
C MET A 108 -16.85 -7.43 -18.37
N GLY A 109 -16.35 -6.28 -17.90
CA GLY A 109 -14.94 -6.13 -17.52
C GLY A 109 -14.52 -6.95 -16.29
N THR A 110 -15.47 -7.34 -15.44
CA THR A 110 -15.22 -8.32 -14.35
C THR A 110 -15.04 -9.71 -14.95
N ILE A 111 -15.94 -10.14 -15.83
CA ILE A 111 -15.86 -11.47 -16.48
C ILE A 111 -14.58 -11.60 -17.31
N CYS A 112 -14.27 -10.61 -18.16
CA CYS A 112 -13.06 -10.61 -18.96
C CYS A 112 -11.76 -10.68 -18.13
N ARG A 113 -11.70 -9.99 -16.99
CA ARG A 113 -10.52 -10.05 -16.11
C ARG A 113 -10.37 -11.41 -15.45
N ASN A 114 -11.47 -12.00 -14.99
CA ASN A 114 -11.43 -13.33 -14.35
C ASN A 114 -11.10 -14.45 -15.35
N LEU A 115 -11.52 -14.34 -16.62
CA LEU A 115 -11.08 -15.23 -17.69
C LEU A 115 -9.57 -15.07 -17.96
N LYS A 116 -9.08 -13.82 -18.08
CA LYS A 116 -7.65 -13.55 -18.31
C LYS A 116 -6.76 -13.98 -17.15
N SER A 117 -7.25 -13.94 -15.91
CA SER A 117 -6.51 -14.40 -14.73
C SER A 117 -6.59 -15.91 -14.51
N GLY A 118 -7.35 -16.66 -15.32
CA GLY A 118 -7.57 -18.10 -15.16
C GLY A 118 -8.50 -18.47 -14.01
N THR A 119 -9.24 -17.50 -13.46
CA THR A 119 -10.22 -17.74 -12.39
C THR A 119 -11.50 -18.39 -12.92
N LEU A 120 -11.90 -17.98 -14.13
CA LEU A 120 -12.97 -18.62 -14.88
C LEU A 120 -12.35 -19.37 -16.04
N GLU A 121 -12.83 -20.58 -16.28
CA GLU A 121 -12.51 -21.36 -17.47
C GLU A 121 -13.74 -21.45 -18.37
N ARG A 122 -13.48 -21.54 -19.68
CA ARG A 122 -14.50 -21.64 -20.72
C ARG A 122 -14.77 -23.09 -21.07
#